data_AF-A0A6L3VFS8-F1
#
_entry.id   AF-A0A6L3VFS8-F1
#
_cell.length_a   1.000
_cell.length_b   1.000
_cell.length_c   1.000
_cell.angle_alpha   90.00
_cell.angle_beta   90.00
_cell.angle_gamma   90.00
#
_symmetry.space_group_name_H-M   'P 1'
#
loop_
_entity.id
_entity.type
_entity.pdbx_description
1 polymer ?
#
loop_
_entity_poly.entity_id
_entity_poly.type
_entity_poly.pdbx_seq_one_letter_code
_entity_poly.pdbx_strand_id
1 'polypeptide(L)'
;MATLNVYRKRVAFGSRGWLTAEVAAVDKNHDGRPDSRPGLSTVTLPGGQKAARLSEPSWDAGVLIRPTRPLPRHYRVEMTLRGIDFGGKRNGTFDYNGRHNGYTKEPCKTRYPWTFTGALPGKSRCDYHDVTRENGFYYMTILDYATPAPHGNPDIHFRRKVIMDGYYSDLPRWKRAATCNPKTRKMYRTFDGTFNGVNALFARGDKFIGGPDNDISTEYYAKTACGNASLDQPYGPGKRFEGHLTSAELQPQLLPKASYRFAVERDDTGYTLEMSGPFRFIGQATLRVHHDFIENGRPIWHYNQTPGEYDGRFDRKLVHKGPNGTWVTPHTWPKGSAYPDSFVIGDPHLNYYEGEAVIDDIRLYVPRKNK
;
A
#
# COMPACT_ATOMS: atom_id res chain seq x y z
N MET A 1 -31.59 -1.14 6.77
CA MET A 1 -30.14 -0.96 6.55
C MET A 1 -29.49 -2.30 6.81
N ALA A 2 -28.85 -2.92 5.81
CA ALA A 2 -28.06 -4.12 6.06
C ALA A 2 -26.82 -3.72 6.85
N THR A 3 -26.62 -4.34 8.01
CA THR A 3 -25.46 -4.09 8.88
C THR A 3 -24.26 -4.86 8.35
N LEU A 4 -23.10 -4.19 8.20
CA LEU A 4 -21.83 -4.87 7.94
C LEU A 4 -21.22 -5.30 9.28
N ASN A 5 -20.97 -6.60 9.45
CA ASN A 5 -20.26 -7.13 10.60
C ASN A 5 -18.79 -7.36 10.26
N VAL A 6 -17.88 -6.84 11.08
CA VAL A 6 -16.44 -7.00 10.91
C VAL A 6 -15.85 -7.51 12.21
N TYR A 7 -15.27 -8.71 12.18
CA TYR A 7 -14.43 -9.20 13.25
C TYR A 7 -13.14 -8.37 13.29
N ARG A 8 -12.71 -7.94 14.48
CA ARG A 8 -11.44 -7.23 14.67
C ARG A 8 -10.66 -7.82 15.84
N LYS A 9 -9.36 -8.01 15.64
CA LYS A 9 -8.43 -8.42 16.70
C LYS A 9 -7.16 -7.57 16.62
N ARG A 10 -6.73 -7.11 17.80
CA ARG A 10 -5.52 -6.31 17.97
C ARG A 10 -4.60 -7.00 18.97
N VAL A 11 -3.32 -7.13 18.62
CA VAL A 11 -2.31 -7.73 19.51
C VAL A 11 -1.03 -6.90 19.48
N ALA A 12 -0.60 -6.41 20.64
CA ALA A 12 0.71 -5.77 20.77
C ALA A 12 1.83 -6.82 20.84
N PHE A 13 2.96 -6.56 20.17
CA PHE A 13 4.11 -7.46 20.12
C PHE A 13 5.43 -6.70 19.89
N GLY A 14 6.53 -7.46 19.83
CA GLY A 14 7.88 -6.90 19.70
C GLY A 14 8.42 -6.36 21.03
N SER A 15 9.66 -5.84 21.02
CA SER A 15 10.31 -5.30 22.22
C SER A 15 9.44 -4.23 22.89
N ARG A 16 9.04 -4.45 24.15
CA ARG A 16 8.15 -3.53 24.89
C ARG A 16 6.81 -3.25 24.21
N GLY A 17 6.32 -4.16 23.36
CA GLY A 17 5.01 -4.03 22.70
C GLY A 17 4.93 -2.86 21.71
N TRP A 18 6.06 -2.46 21.11
CA TRP A 18 6.11 -1.28 20.24
C TRP A 18 5.43 -1.47 18.89
N LEU A 19 5.14 -2.72 18.50
CA LEU A 19 4.37 -3.07 17.31
C LEU A 19 2.97 -3.53 17.71
N THR A 20 2.02 -3.32 16.82
CA THR A 20 0.67 -3.87 16.91
C THR A 20 0.33 -4.58 15.61
N ALA A 21 -0.14 -5.83 15.73
CA ALA A 21 -0.82 -6.54 14.67
C ALA A 21 -2.30 -6.20 14.72
N GLU A 22 -2.85 -5.76 13.59
CA GLU A 22 -4.28 -5.53 13.39
C GLU A 22 -4.77 -6.60 12.41
N VAL A 23 -5.83 -7.30 12.80
CA VAL A 23 -6.49 -8.32 11.99
C VAL A 23 -7.95 -7.96 11.91
N ALA A 24 -8.51 -8.01 10.71
CA ALA A 24 -9.93 -7.87 10.52
C ALA A 24 -10.42 -8.79 9.39
N ALA A 25 -11.68 -9.20 9.49
CA ALA A 25 -12.37 -10.01 8.49
C ALA A 25 -13.84 -9.65 8.51
N VAL A 26 -14.45 -9.64 7.33
CA VAL A 26 -15.91 -9.54 7.24
C VAL A 26 -16.53 -10.83 7.79
N ASP A 27 -17.49 -10.67 8.69
CA ASP A 27 -18.37 -11.72 9.18
C ASP A 27 -19.63 -11.70 8.31
N LYS A 28 -19.65 -12.54 7.28
CA LYS A 28 -20.66 -12.55 6.21
C LYS A 28 -21.95 -13.22 6.65
N ASN A 29 -21.85 -14.19 7.56
CA ASN A 29 -22.97 -15.00 8.04
C ASN A 29 -23.59 -14.46 9.34
N HIS A 30 -22.94 -13.46 9.96
CA HIS A 30 -23.35 -12.76 11.17
C HIS A 30 -23.36 -13.64 12.43
N ASP A 31 -22.51 -14.67 12.48
CA ASP A 31 -22.38 -15.59 13.63
C ASP A 31 -21.40 -15.09 14.70
N GLY A 32 -20.76 -13.93 14.47
CA GLY A 32 -19.78 -13.32 15.37
C GLY A 32 -18.37 -13.89 15.23
N ARG A 33 -18.08 -14.70 14.21
CA ARG A 33 -16.78 -15.30 13.92
C ARG A 33 -16.32 -14.93 12.50
N PRO A 34 -15.00 -14.85 12.27
CA PRO A 34 -14.51 -14.61 10.91
C PRO A 34 -14.73 -15.86 10.04
N ASP A 35 -15.27 -15.69 8.83
CA ASP A 35 -15.50 -16.78 7.86
C ASP A 35 -14.20 -17.29 7.23
N SER A 36 -13.14 -16.49 7.32
CA SER A 36 -11.78 -16.85 6.93
C SER A 36 -10.87 -16.77 8.17
N ARG A 37 -9.64 -17.30 8.07
CA ARG A 37 -8.68 -17.30 9.20
C ARG A 37 -7.47 -16.41 8.92
N PRO A 38 -7.65 -15.09 8.73
CA PRO A 38 -6.52 -14.20 8.55
C PRO A 38 -5.73 -14.07 9.86
N GLY A 39 -4.44 -13.80 9.76
CA GLY A 39 -3.67 -13.48 10.95
C GLY A 39 -2.16 -13.42 10.76
N LEU A 40 -1.52 -13.18 11.89
CA LEU A 40 -0.07 -13.15 12.03
C LEU A 40 0.37 -14.33 12.90
N SER A 41 1.29 -15.15 12.41
CA SER A 41 1.82 -16.33 13.10
C SER A 41 3.33 -16.39 13.03
N THR A 42 3.97 -17.18 13.89
CA THR A 42 5.41 -17.40 13.82
C THR A 42 5.71 -18.58 12.91
N VAL A 43 6.69 -18.42 12.00
CA VAL A 43 7.23 -19.49 11.17
C VAL A 43 8.74 -19.64 11.39
N THR A 44 9.27 -20.82 11.07
CA THR A 44 10.71 -21.09 11.09
C THR A 44 11.22 -21.08 9.65
N LEU A 45 12.18 -20.20 9.37
CA LEU A 45 12.88 -20.15 8.09
C LEU A 45 13.97 -21.24 8.01
N PRO A 46 14.48 -21.56 6.81
CA PRO A 46 15.68 -22.37 6.68
C PRO A 46 16.82 -21.81 7.55
N GLY A 47 17.48 -22.66 8.32
CA GLY A 47 18.51 -22.26 9.30
C GLY A 47 17.97 -21.93 10.70
N GLY A 48 16.68 -22.15 10.98
CA GLY A 48 16.12 -22.07 12.33
C GLY A 48 15.66 -20.68 12.79
N GLN A 49 15.94 -19.64 12.00
CA GLN A 49 15.50 -18.28 12.31
C GLN A 49 13.96 -18.19 12.33
N LYS A 50 13.40 -17.44 13.29
CA LYS A 50 11.96 -17.17 13.37
C LYS A 50 11.60 -15.91 12.57
N ALA A 51 10.44 -15.94 11.92
CA ALA A 51 9.87 -14.79 11.22
C ALA A 51 8.34 -14.76 11.42
N ALA A 52 7.70 -13.65 11.08
CA ALA A 52 6.25 -13.50 11.11
C ALA A 52 5.64 -13.86 9.75
N ARG A 53 4.75 -14.84 9.70
CA ARG A 53 3.90 -15.12 8.53
C ARG A 53 2.60 -14.35 8.69
N LEU A 54 2.37 -13.44 7.77
CA LEU A 54 1.10 -12.78 7.52
C LEU A 54 0.33 -13.66 6.52
N SER A 55 -0.89 -14.04 6.86
CA SER A 55 -1.74 -14.89 6.02
C SER A 55 -3.12 -14.27 5.89
N GLU A 56 -3.55 -14.10 4.65
CA GLU A 56 -4.83 -13.52 4.25
C GLU A 56 -5.47 -14.44 3.22
N PRO A 57 -6.18 -15.48 3.69
CA PRO A 57 -6.72 -16.51 2.80
C PRO A 57 -7.91 -16.04 1.97
N SER A 58 -8.40 -14.81 2.18
CA SER A 58 -9.55 -14.25 1.48
C SER A 58 -9.44 -12.72 1.37
N TRP A 59 -9.94 -12.18 0.26
CA TRP A 59 -9.96 -10.76 -0.11
C TRP A 59 -10.84 -9.87 0.77
N ASP A 60 -11.67 -10.49 1.61
CA ASP A 60 -12.58 -9.84 2.55
C ASP A 60 -12.00 -9.76 3.98
N ALA A 61 -10.68 -9.87 4.08
CA ALA A 61 -9.90 -9.73 5.29
C ALA A 61 -8.78 -8.72 5.08
N GLY A 62 -8.19 -8.29 6.20
CA GLY A 62 -7.05 -7.39 6.25
C GLY A 62 -6.17 -7.72 7.44
N VAL A 63 -4.86 -7.75 7.23
CA VAL A 63 -3.83 -8.00 8.24
C VAL A 63 -2.72 -7.01 8.00
N LEU A 64 -2.40 -6.23 9.03
CA LEU A 64 -1.28 -5.31 8.98
C LEU A 64 -0.51 -5.27 10.29
N ILE A 65 0.77 -4.89 10.17
CA ILE A 65 1.63 -4.52 11.28
C ILE A 65 1.81 -3.00 11.23
N ARG A 66 1.63 -2.35 12.38
CA ARG A 66 1.83 -0.91 12.56
C ARG A 66 2.57 -0.64 13.87
N PRO A 67 3.09 0.57 14.11
CA PRO A 67 3.61 0.90 15.43
C PRO A 67 2.44 1.08 16.41
N THR A 68 2.68 0.75 17.69
CA THR A 68 1.69 0.91 18.76
C THR A 68 1.43 2.37 19.10
N ARG A 69 2.43 3.23 18.89
CA ARG A 69 2.37 4.69 19.04
C ARG A 69 2.85 5.35 17.74
N PRO A 70 2.38 6.58 17.42
CA PRO A 70 2.95 7.36 16.34
C PRO A 70 4.48 7.42 16.38
N LEU A 71 5.07 7.45 15.19
CA LEU A 71 6.51 7.63 15.01
C LEU A 71 6.94 9.01 15.50
N PRO A 72 8.19 9.16 15.98
CA PRO A 72 8.71 10.45 16.39
C PRO A 72 8.91 11.39 15.19
N ARG A 73 9.31 12.64 15.46
CA ARG A 73 9.56 13.66 14.43
C ARG A 73 10.61 13.24 13.39
N HIS A 74 11.68 12.62 13.86
CA HIS A 74 12.75 12.11 13.03
C HIS A 74 12.91 10.63 13.28
N TYR A 75 12.91 9.84 12.22
CA TYR A 75 13.00 8.40 12.33
C TYR A 75 13.55 7.78 11.05
N ARG A 76 14.02 6.54 11.21
CA ARG A 76 14.10 5.57 10.14
C ARG A 76 13.45 4.28 10.61
N VAL A 77 12.48 3.78 9.84
CA VAL A 77 11.89 2.45 10.05
C VAL A 77 12.37 1.52 8.94
N GLU A 78 12.73 0.30 9.29
CA GLU A 78 13.11 -0.75 8.35
C GLU A 78 12.27 -2.00 8.56
N MET A 79 12.05 -2.77 7.50
CA MET A 79 11.47 -4.12 7.52
C MET A 79 12.22 -5.03 6.55
N THR A 80 12.31 -6.33 6.86
CA THR A 80 12.90 -7.34 5.97
C THR A 80 11.86 -8.34 5.44
N LEU A 81 11.75 -8.49 4.12
CA LEU A 81 10.83 -9.38 3.43
C LEU A 81 11.55 -10.70 3.14
N ARG A 82 10.96 -11.79 3.60
CA ARG A 82 11.49 -13.17 3.51
C ARG A 82 10.59 -14.09 2.70
N GLY A 83 9.41 -13.65 2.28
CA GLY A 83 8.49 -14.40 1.43
C GLY A 83 7.33 -13.51 0.99
N ILE A 84 6.83 -13.72 -0.24
CA ILE A 84 5.67 -12.99 -0.75
C ILE A 84 4.90 -13.84 -1.76
N ASP A 85 3.59 -13.95 -1.55
CA ASP A 85 2.62 -14.54 -2.46
C ASP A 85 1.28 -13.78 -2.42
N PHE A 86 1.35 -12.49 -2.71
CA PHE A 86 0.19 -11.60 -2.92
C PHE A 86 -0.01 -11.31 -4.41
N GLY A 87 0.21 -12.29 -5.29
CA GLY A 87 0.11 -12.12 -6.74
C GLY A 87 1.41 -11.77 -7.46
N GLY A 88 1.27 -11.15 -8.63
CA GLY A 88 2.32 -11.02 -9.64
C GLY A 88 2.55 -12.32 -10.42
N LYS A 89 3.28 -12.26 -11.53
CA LYS A 89 3.52 -13.46 -12.34
C LYS A 89 4.46 -14.43 -11.61
N ARG A 90 4.24 -15.72 -11.82
CA ARG A 90 5.17 -16.81 -11.53
C ARG A 90 5.46 -17.51 -12.85
N ASN A 91 6.75 -17.69 -13.17
CA ASN A 91 7.17 -18.31 -14.44
C ASN A 91 6.48 -17.70 -15.69
N GLY A 92 6.29 -16.38 -15.69
CA GLY A 92 5.71 -15.64 -16.82
C GLY A 92 4.18 -15.59 -16.89
N THR A 93 3.46 -16.27 -16.00
CA THR A 93 1.98 -16.30 -15.98
C THR A 93 1.41 -15.79 -14.66
N PHE A 94 0.21 -15.20 -14.70
CA PHE A 94 -0.58 -14.89 -13.51
C PHE A 94 -1.26 -16.12 -12.91
N ASP A 95 -1.39 -17.20 -13.69
CA ASP A 95 -2.02 -18.45 -13.26
C ASP A 95 -0.97 -19.42 -12.72
N TYR A 96 -1.00 -19.68 -11.41
CA TYR A 96 -0.06 -20.59 -10.75
C TYR A 96 -0.72 -21.24 -9.52
N ASN A 97 -0.33 -22.47 -9.19
CA ASN A 97 -0.84 -23.20 -8.03
C ASN A 97 -2.38 -23.27 -7.94
N GLY A 98 -3.06 -23.34 -9.10
CA GLY A 98 -4.53 -23.34 -9.16
C GLY A 98 -5.19 -21.99 -8.86
N ARG A 99 -4.42 -20.92 -8.73
CA ARG A 99 -4.83 -19.54 -8.44
C ARG A 99 -4.63 -18.63 -9.64
N HIS A 100 -5.30 -17.48 -9.66
CA HIS A 100 -5.03 -16.39 -10.60
C HIS A 100 -4.56 -15.17 -9.81
N ASN A 101 -3.37 -14.66 -10.11
CA ASN A 101 -2.77 -13.50 -9.44
C ASN A 101 -2.82 -13.60 -7.90
N GLY A 102 -2.59 -14.81 -7.35
CA GLY A 102 -2.66 -15.09 -5.91
C GLY A 102 -4.05 -15.43 -5.37
N TYR A 103 -5.13 -15.13 -6.09
CA TYR A 103 -6.50 -15.42 -5.64
C TYR A 103 -6.92 -16.87 -5.87
N THR A 104 -7.65 -17.45 -4.92
CA THR A 104 -8.47 -18.63 -5.20
C THR A 104 -9.50 -18.34 -6.30
N LYS A 105 -9.97 -19.39 -6.98
CA LYS A 105 -10.90 -19.27 -8.12
C LYS A 105 -12.39 -19.23 -7.73
N GLU A 106 -12.69 -18.89 -6.47
CA GLU A 106 -14.08 -18.69 -6.06
C GLU A 106 -14.68 -17.45 -6.73
N PRO A 107 -15.95 -17.51 -7.15
CA PRO A 107 -16.57 -16.44 -7.92
C PRO A 107 -16.91 -15.21 -7.05
N CYS A 108 -17.09 -14.07 -7.70
CA CYS A 108 -17.67 -12.85 -7.12
C CYS A 108 -16.84 -12.29 -5.93
N LYS A 109 -15.52 -12.32 -6.08
CA LYS A 109 -14.59 -11.51 -5.31
C LYS A 109 -14.65 -10.08 -5.81
N THR A 110 -15.23 -9.18 -5.01
CA THR A 110 -15.48 -7.82 -5.47
C THR A 110 -14.97 -6.79 -4.48
N ARG A 111 -14.68 -5.60 -4.99
CA ARG A 111 -14.28 -4.45 -4.17
C ARG A 111 -15.44 -3.84 -3.38
N TYR A 112 -16.67 -4.35 -3.48
CA TYR A 112 -17.80 -3.80 -2.74
C TYR A 112 -17.89 -4.47 -1.35
N PRO A 113 -17.56 -3.76 -0.26
CA PRO A 113 -17.37 -4.41 1.05
C PRO A 113 -18.68 -4.62 1.82
N TRP A 114 -19.80 -4.02 1.39
CA TRP A 114 -20.95 -3.78 2.27
C TRP A 114 -22.03 -4.87 2.26
N THR A 115 -22.13 -5.68 1.20
CA THR A 115 -23.21 -6.68 1.08
C THR A 115 -22.67 -8.03 0.62
N PHE A 116 -22.56 -8.98 1.56
CA PHE A 116 -22.33 -10.40 1.27
C PHE A 116 -23.65 -11.18 1.18
N THR A 117 -24.69 -10.68 1.83
CA THR A 117 -26.08 -11.09 1.66
C THR A 117 -26.84 -9.97 0.95
N GLY A 118 -27.04 -10.12 -0.37
CA GLY A 118 -27.72 -9.14 -1.22
C GLY A 118 -26.80 -8.16 -1.95
N ALA A 119 -27.41 -7.21 -2.66
CA ALA A 119 -26.78 -6.18 -3.46
C ALA A 119 -27.71 -4.95 -3.56
N LEU A 120 -27.22 -3.84 -4.12
CA LEU A 120 -28.08 -2.71 -4.43
C LEU A 120 -29.21 -3.16 -5.37
N PRO A 121 -30.42 -2.56 -5.28
CA PRO A 121 -31.53 -2.92 -6.16
C PRO A 121 -31.11 -2.94 -7.64
N GLY A 122 -31.45 -4.02 -8.35
CA GLY A 122 -31.10 -4.21 -9.75
C GLY A 122 -29.65 -4.64 -10.02
N LYS A 123 -28.87 -4.95 -8.98
CA LYS A 123 -27.53 -5.55 -9.11
C LYS A 123 -27.48 -6.91 -8.42
N SER A 124 -26.65 -7.80 -8.95
CA SER A 124 -26.11 -8.96 -8.26
C SER A 124 -24.75 -8.62 -7.64
N ARG A 125 -24.28 -9.44 -6.70
CA ARG A 125 -22.92 -9.27 -6.14
C ARG A 125 -21.85 -9.34 -7.22
N CYS A 126 -22.01 -10.23 -8.18
CA CYS A 126 -21.04 -10.50 -9.24
C CYS A 126 -20.99 -9.36 -10.28
N ASP A 127 -21.95 -8.43 -10.22
CA ASP A 127 -21.98 -7.24 -11.08
C ASP A 127 -21.05 -6.13 -10.56
N TYR A 128 -20.58 -6.24 -9.31
CA TYR A 128 -19.56 -5.34 -8.78
C TYR A 128 -18.18 -5.68 -9.36
N HIS A 129 -17.29 -4.68 -9.35
CA HIS A 129 -15.94 -4.81 -9.90
C HIS A 129 -15.16 -5.96 -9.26
N ASP A 130 -14.70 -6.87 -10.11
CA ASP A 130 -13.90 -8.05 -9.78
C ASP A 130 -12.46 -7.66 -9.42
N VAL A 131 -12.00 -8.09 -8.25
CA VAL A 131 -10.65 -7.79 -7.73
C VAL A 131 -9.60 -8.82 -8.08
N THR A 132 -9.98 -9.99 -8.64
CA THR A 132 -9.03 -11.09 -8.93
C THR A 132 -7.88 -10.68 -9.85
N ARG A 133 -8.09 -9.61 -10.62
CA ARG A 133 -7.15 -9.03 -11.59
C ARG A 133 -6.25 -7.93 -10.99
N GLU A 134 -6.30 -7.71 -9.69
CA GLU A 134 -5.64 -6.61 -8.99
C GLU A 134 -5.26 -7.03 -7.56
N ASN A 135 -4.05 -7.56 -7.37
CA ASN A 135 -3.53 -7.94 -6.06
C ASN A 135 -2.40 -7.00 -5.62
N GLY A 136 -1.96 -7.06 -4.37
CA GLY A 136 -0.93 -6.16 -3.88
C GLY A 136 -0.49 -6.43 -2.45
N PHE A 137 0.53 -5.68 -2.02
CA PHE A 137 1.06 -5.76 -0.67
C PHE A 137 1.79 -4.47 -0.31
N TYR A 138 1.50 -3.89 0.86
CA TYR A 138 2.21 -2.72 1.35
C TYR A 138 3.47 -3.16 2.07
N TYR A 139 4.63 -3.00 1.42
CA TYR A 139 5.92 -3.31 2.05
C TYR A 139 6.23 -2.35 3.19
N MET A 140 6.02 -1.05 2.98
CA MET A 140 6.12 -0.03 4.02
C MET A 140 5.47 1.26 3.52
N THR A 141 4.45 1.74 4.20
CA THR A 141 3.73 2.96 3.82
C THR A 141 3.44 3.79 5.04
N ILE A 142 3.64 5.11 4.96
CA ILE A 142 3.34 6.04 6.06
C ILE A 142 1.96 6.63 5.85
N LEU A 143 1.12 6.52 6.89
CA LEU A 143 -0.21 7.10 6.96
C LEU A 143 -0.24 8.33 7.88
N ASP A 144 -1.29 9.12 7.76
CA ASP A 144 -1.49 10.43 8.42
C ASP A 144 -2.24 10.37 9.77
N TYR A 145 -2.42 9.18 10.34
CA TYR A 145 -3.20 8.97 11.56
C TYR A 145 -2.61 7.90 12.47
N ALA A 146 -2.91 8.01 13.77
CA ALA A 146 -2.17 7.30 14.81
C ALA A 146 -2.37 5.78 14.82
N THR A 147 -3.57 5.29 14.50
CA THR A 147 -3.93 3.88 14.67
C THR A 147 -4.50 3.27 13.38
N PRO A 148 -3.66 3.06 12.35
CA PRO A 148 -4.06 2.30 11.18
C PRO A 148 -4.67 0.96 11.52
N ALA A 149 -5.74 0.61 10.81
CA ALA A 149 -6.36 -0.70 10.87
C ALA A 149 -6.92 -1.02 9.48
N PRO A 150 -7.23 -2.29 9.19
CA PRO A 150 -7.86 -2.61 7.92
C PRO A 150 -9.22 -1.91 7.78
N HIS A 151 -9.44 -1.30 6.61
CA HIS A 151 -10.64 -0.55 6.24
C HIS A 151 -10.97 -0.77 4.75
N GLY A 152 -12.08 -0.21 4.27
CA GLY A 152 -12.39 -0.24 2.84
C GLY A 152 -11.32 0.50 2.03
N ASN A 153 -11.02 -0.01 0.82
CA ASN A 153 -9.99 0.52 -0.07
C ASN A 153 -9.87 2.07 -0.14
N PRO A 154 -10.97 2.85 -0.30
CA PRO A 154 -10.89 4.31 -0.42
C PRO A 154 -10.24 5.03 0.76
N ASP A 155 -10.46 4.54 1.99
CA ASP A 155 -10.01 5.24 3.21
C ASP A 155 -8.49 5.39 3.20
N ILE A 156 -7.77 4.28 3.04
CA ILE A 156 -6.30 4.28 3.03
C ILE A 156 -5.76 5.15 1.87
N HIS A 157 -6.43 5.15 0.72
CA HIS A 157 -5.98 5.91 -0.45
C HIS A 157 -5.93 7.43 -0.19
N PHE A 158 -6.77 7.93 0.73
CA PHE A 158 -6.79 9.32 1.17
C PHE A 158 -5.83 9.62 2.35
N ARG A 159 -5.29 8.60 3.03
CA ARG A 159 -4.47 8.76 4.25
C ARG A 159 -2.98 8.57 4.04
N ARG A 160 -2.54 8.16 2.85
CA ARG A 160 -1.13 7.88 2.55
C ARG A 160 -0.32 9.16 2.38
N LYS A 161 0.89 9.17 2.95
CA LYS A 161 1.91 10.21 2.72
C LYS A 161 2.95 9.72 1.72
N VAL A 162 3.58 8.58 2.02
CA VAL A 162 4.57 7.92 1.15
C VAL A 162 4.29 6.42 1.07
N ILE A 163 4.51 5.84 -0.09
CA ILE A 163 4.09 4.48 -0.43
C ILE A 163 5.28 3.70 -0.99
N MET A 164 5.59 2.58 -0.34
CA MET A 164 6.26 1.44 -0.98
C MET A 164 5.36 0.21 -0.92
N ASP A 165 4.76 -0.10 -2.06
CA ASP A 165 3.86 -1.24 -2.23
C ASP A 165 4.17 -2.01 -3.52
N GLY A 166 3.65 -3.22 -3.58
CA GLY A 166 3.46 -3.96 -4.82
C GLY A 166 2.01 -3.83 -5.23
N TYR A 167 1.78 -3.55 -6.51
CA TYR A 167 0.44 -3.54 -7.10
C TYR A 167 0.49 -4.27 -8.43
N TYR A 168 -0.20 -5.40 -8.49
CA TYR A 168 -0.05 -6.39 -9.55
C TYR A 168 -1.38 -6.57 -10.25
N SER A 169 -1.51 -5.96 -11.42
CA SER A 169 -2.75 -5.99 -12.17
C SER A 169 -2.56 -6.26 -13.65
N ASP A 170 -3.33 -7.20 -14.16
CA ASP A 170 -3.36 -7.54 -15.58
C ASP A 170 -4.50 -6.83 -16.33
N LEU A 171 -5.18 -5.85 -15.69
CA LEU A 171 -6.26 -5.08 -16.32
C LEU A 171 -5.77 -4.29 -17.54
N PRO A 172 -6.60 -4.14 -18.60
CA PRO A 172 -6.22 -3.41 -19.81
C PRO A 172 -5.78 -1.96 -19.59
N ARG A 173 -6.28 -1.30 -18.55
CA ARG A 173 -5.90 0.09 -18.20
C ARG A 173 -4.42 0.25 -17.90
N TRP A 174 -3.72 -0.83 -17.54
CA TRP A 174 -2.29 -0.82 -17.22
C TRP A 174 -1.38 -1.05 -18.42
N LYS A 175 -1.91 -1.21 -19.64
CA LYS A 175 -1.13 -1.49 -20.86
C LYS A 175 -0.06 -0.41 -21.16
N ARG A 176 -0.28 0.81 -20.67
CA ARG A 176 0.62 1.96 -20.85
C ARG A 176 1.41 2.31 -19.59
N ALA A 177 1.27 1.56 -18.51
CA ALA A 177 2.12 1.69 -17.33
C ALA A 177 3.56 1.26 -17.64
N ALA A 178 4.49 1.81 -16.87
CA ALA A 178 5.92 1.56 -17.05
C ALA A 178 6.55 0.93 -15.82
N THR A 179 7.59 0.15 -16.08
CA THR A 179 8.53 -0.31 -15.06
C THR A 179 9.92 0.17 -15.42
N CYS A 180 10.65 0.69 -14.42
CA CYS A 180 12.03 1.07 -14.56
C CYS A 180 12.94 -0.17 -14.56
N ASN A 181 13.89 -0.23 -15.50
CA ASN A 181 15.07 -1.07 -15.39
C ASN A 181 16.21 -0.23 -14.77
N PRO A 182 16.53 -0.42 -13.47
CA PRO A 182 17.48 0.47 -12.79
C PRO A 182 18.90 0.38 -13.33
N LYS A 183 19.30 -0.78 -13.90
CA LYS A 183 20.64 -0.98 -14.47
C LYS A 183 20.85 -0.16 -15.73
N THR A 184 19.85 -0.12 -16.62
CA THR A 184 19.95 0.60 -17.90
C THR A 184 19.36 2.00 -17.85
N ARG A 185 18.64 2.34 -16.78
CA ARG A 185 17.85 3.58 -16.63
C ARG A 185 16.82 3.77 -17.74
N LYS A 186 16.31 2.67 -18.30
CA LYS A 186 15.26 2.69 -19.33
C LYS A 186 13.95 2.13 -18.77
N MET A 187 12.86 2.77 -19.16
CA MET A 187 11.50 2.31 -18.88
C MET A 187 11.03 1.34 -19.97
N TYR A 188 10.39 0.24 -19.56
CA TYR A 188 9.67 -0.71 -20.41
C TYR A 188 8.22 -0.84 -19.94
N ARG A 189 7.32 -1.41 -20.77
CA ARG A 189 5.92 -1.55 -20.35
C ARG A 189 5.84 -2.56 -19.22
N THR A 190 5.02 -2.28 -18.20
CA THR A 190 4.84 -3.19 -17.06
C THR A 190 4.39 -4.59 -17.51
N PHE A 191 3.62 -4.68 -18.61
CA PHE A 191 3.19 -5.96 -19.20
C PHE A 191 4.32 -6.87 -19.70
N ASP A 192 5.45 -6.28 -20.12
CA ASP A 192 6.65 -7.00 -20.54
C ASP A 192 7.48 -7.46 -19.30
N GLY A 193 7.02 -7.08 -18.10
CA GLY A 193 7.58 -7.42 -16.79
C GLY A 193 7.06 -8.71 -16.17
N THR A 194 7.47 -8.93 -14.92
CA THR A 194 6.96 -9.99 -14.05
C THR A 194 5.76 -9.55 -13.21
N PHE A 195 5.44 -8.25 -13.17
CA PHE A 195 4.45 -7.71 -12.23
C PHE A 195 4.74 -8.08 -10.78
N ASN A 196 6.02 -8.25 -10.39
CA ASN A 196 6.41 -8.31 -8.99
C ASN A 196 7.10 -6.99 -8.63
N GLY A 197 6.42 -5.89 -8.93
CA GLY A 197 6.96 -4.54 -8.84
C GLY A 197 7.00 -4.01 -7.41
N VAL A 198 7.96 -3.12 -7.15
CA VAL A 198 7.93 -2.21 -6.01
C VAL A 198 7.75 -0.79 -6.53
N ASN A 199 6.75 -0.10 -6.00
CA ASN A 199 6.50 1.30 -6.30
C ASN A 199 7.18 2.17 -5.23
N ALA A 200 7.60 3.37 -5.61
CA ALA A 200 8.07 4.38 -4.67
C ALA A 200 7.34 5.68 -4.98
N LEU A 201 6.26 5.93 -4.25
CA LEU A 201 5.32 6.99 -4.55
C LEU A 201 5.21 7.97 -3.38
N PHE A 202 5.02 9.23 -3.73
CA PHE A 202 4.72 10.33 -2.82
C PHE A 202 3.29 10.81 -3.12
N ALA A 203 2.41 10.76 -2.12
CA ALA A 203 1.04 11.23 -2.25
C ALA A 203 1.02 12.75 -2.37
N ARG A 204 0.40 13.27 -3.42
CA ARG A 204 0.32 14.70 -3.68
C ARG A 204 -0.77 15.34 -2.84
N GLY A 205 -0.41 16.31 -2.01
CA GLY A 205 -1.37 17.12 -1.28
C GLY A 205 -2.00 18.23 -2.11
N ASP A 206 -1.46 18.52 -3.30
CA ASP A 206 -1.96 19.56 -4.19
C ASP A 206 -2.97 19.06 -5.22
N LYS A 207 -3.15 17.75 -5.38
CA LYS A 207 -4.02 17.18 -6.42
C LYS A 207 -4.71 15.91 -5.95
N PHE A 208 -6.01 15.86 -6.18
CA PHE A 208 -6.88 14.74 -5.86
C PHE A 208 -7.44 14.14 -7.14
N ILE A 209 -7.61 12.83 -7.11
CA ILE A 209 -8.30 12.04 -8.14
C ILE A 209 -9.62 11.55 -7.57
N GLY A 210 -10.65 11.51 -8.40
CA GLY A 210 -11.95 10.97 -8.04
C GLY A 210 -12.32 9.82 -8.98
N GLY A 211 -12.75 8.70 -8.39
CA GLY A 211 -13.35 7.59 -9.14
C GLY A 211 -14.86 7.77 -9.39
N PRO A 212 -15.47 6.93 -10.25
CA PRO A 212 -16.91 6.94 -10.54
C PRO A 212 -17.81 6.73 -9.31
N ASP A 213 -17.27 6.25 -8.19
CA ASP A 213 -18.01 6.00 -6.94
C ASP A 213 -17.69 7.01 -5.81
N ASN A 214 -17.16 8.20 -6.13
CA ASN A 214 -16.58 9.13 -5.15
C ASN A 214 -15.43 8.54 -4.31
N ASP A 215 -14.66 7.64 -4.92
CA ASP A 215 -13.38 7.19 -4.35
C ASP A 215 -12.37 8.34 -4.53
N ILE A 216 -12.42 9.32 -3.62
CA ILE A 216 -11.50 10.45 -3.61
C ILE A 216 -10.19 10.00 -2.98
N SER A 217 -9.12 10.14 -3.74
CA SER A 217 -7.75 9.82 -3.34
C SER A 217 -6.81 10.96 -3.71
N THR A 218 -5.62 10.98 -3.13
CA THR A 218 -4.53 11.82 -3.62
C THR A 218 -4.01 11.29 -4.98
N GLU A 219 -3.55 12.19 -5.82
CA GLU A 219 -2.68 11.84 -6.96
C GLU A 219 -1.29 11.42 -6.46
N TYR A 220 -0.48 10.77 -7.31
CA TYR A 220 0.87 10.34 -6.94
C TYR A 220 1.96 10.99 -7.78
N TYR A 221 3.11 11.15 -7.14
CA TYR A 221 4.38 11.44 -7.80
C TYR A 221 5.34 10.27 -7.58
N ALA A 222 5.78 9.65 -8.67
CA ALA A 222 6.74 8.56 -8.63
C ALA A 222 8.16 9.08 -8.86
N LYS A 223 9.12 8.57 -8.09
CA LYS A 223 10.55 8.78 -8.31
C LYS A 223 11.24 7.44 -8.51
N THR A 224 12.04 7.33 -9.58
CA THR A 224 12.77 6.09 -9.91
C THR A 224 14.16 6.40 -10.47
N ALA A 225 15.01 5.38 -10.59
CA ALA A 225 16.31 5.50 -11.27
C ALA A 225 16.18 5.86 -12.77
N CYS A 226 15.00 5.69 -13.37
CA CYS A 226 14.72 6.02 -14.76
C CYS A 226 14.14 7.44 -14.94
N GLY A 227 13.93 8.18 -13.85
CA GLY A 227 13.30 9.49 -13.83
C GLY A 227 12.05 9.53 -12.97
N ASN A 228 11.44 10.72 -12.93
CA ASN A 228 10.28 11.02 -12.10
C ASN A 228 9.04 11.23 -12.97
N ALA A 229 7.86 10.92 -12.43
CA ALA A 229 6.60 11.05 -13.13
C ALA A 229 5.50 11.54 -12.19
N SER A 230 4.73 12.52 -12.65
CA SER A 230 3.42 12.83 -12.07
C SER A 230 2.40 11.95 -12.78
N LEU A 231 1.70 11.08 -12.04
CA LEU A 231 0.96 9.97 -12.65
C LEU A 231 -0.36 10.41 -13.30
N ASP A 232 -0.73 11.69 -13.15
CA ASP A 232 -1.83 12.34 -13.86
C ASP A 232 -1.51 12.76 -15.30
N GLN A 233 -0.25 12.62 -15.74
CA GLN A 233 0.21 13.06 -17.06
C GLN A 233 0.96 11.93 -17.78
N PRO A 234 0.95 11.91 -19.12
CA PRO A 234 1.86 11.07 -19.89
C PRO A 234 3.33 11.42 -19.61
N TYR A 235 4.18 10.40 -19.48
CA TYR A 235 5.59 10.56 -19.08
C TYR A 235 6.53 9.64 -19.87
N GLY A 236 7.84 9.79 -19.59
CA GLY A 236 8.92 9.07 -20.27
C GLY A 236 9.20 9.59 -21.69
N PRO A 237 10.17 8.98 -22.39
CA PRO A 237 10.56 9.39 -23.74
C PRO A 237 9.37 9.35 -24.70
N GLY A 238 9.09 10.49 -25.36
CA GLY A 238 7.97 10.64 -26.28
C GLY A 238 6.58 10.55 -25.63
N LYS A 239 6.46 10.73 -24.31
CA LYS A 239 5.17 10.70 -23.58
C LYS A 239 4.37 9.40 -23.80
N ARG A 240 5.07 8.28 -23.99
CA ARG A 240 4.44 7.01 -24.37
C ARG A 240 3.76 6.28 -23.20
N PHE A 241 4.20 6.55 -21.96
CA PHE A 241 3.70 5.89 -20.76
C PHE A 241 2.71 6.77 -20.01
N GLU A 242 1.77 6.15 -19.32
CA GLU A 242 0.69 6.79 -18.56
C GLU A 242 0.35 5.98 -17.31
N GLY A 243 -0.24 6.64 -16.31
CA GLY A 243 -0.61 5.98 -15.06
C GLY A 243 0.62 5.58 -14.27
N HIS A 244 0.76 4.30 -13.95
CA HIS A 244 1.68 3.82 -12.93
C HIS A 244 3.14 3.68 -13.38
N LEU A 245 4.08 4.05 -12.51
CA LEU A 245 5.52 3.87 -12.72
C LEU A 245 6.13 3.05 -11.57
N THR A 246 6.53 1.81 -11.86
CA THR A 246 7.19 0.90 -10.92
C THR A 246 8.70 1.14 -10.90
N SER A 247 9.30 1.13 -9.71
CA SER A 247 10.71 1.47 -9.47
C SER A 247 11.68 0.33 -9.79
N ALA A 248 11.32 -0.89 -9.43
CA ALA A 248 12.10 -2.10 -9.66
C ALA A 248 11.20 -3.33 -9.54
N GLU A 249 11.67 -4.50 -10.00
CA GLU A 249 10.96 -5.77 -9.82
C GLU A 249 11.71 -6.67 -8.83
N LEU A 250 10.96 -7.21 -7.87
CA LEU A 250 11.37 -8.31 -7.02
C LEU A 250 11.50 -9.60 -7.83
N GLN A 251 12.20 -10.55 -7.22
CA GLN A 251 12.34 -11.93 -7.66
C GLN A 251 11.87 -12.85 -6.52
N PRO A 252 10.54 -13.09 -6.39
CA PRO A 252 9.99 -13.88 -5.29
C PRO A 252 10.61 -15.28 -5.15
N GLN A 253 11.03 -15.89 -6.26
CA GLN A 253 11.65 -17.21 -6.29
C GLN A 253 13.00 -17.30 -5.56
N LEU A 254 13.63 -16.16 -5.23
CA LEU A 254 14.86 -16.13 -4.43
C LEU A 254 14.60 -16.21 -2.92
N LEU A 255 13.36 -15.97 -2.48
CA LEU A 255 12.97 -16.00 -1.08
C LEU A 255 12.74 -17.45 -0.60
N PRO A 256 13.05 -17.81 0.66
CA PRO A 256 13.62 -16.98 1.73
C PRO A 256 15.16 -16.97 1.78
N LYS A 257 15.84 -17.58 0.79
CA LYS A 257 17.32 -17.67 0.75
C LYS A 257 17.95 -16.28 0.58
N ALA A 258 17.34 -15.44 -0.23
CA ALA A 258 17.58 -14.00 -0.27
C ALA A 258 16.55 -13.24 0.59
N SER A 259 16.71 -11.93 0.68
CA SER A 259 15.75 -11.04 1.32
C SER A 259 15.71 -9.68 0.62
N TYR A 260 14.63 -8.94 0.85
CA TYR A 260 14.53 -7.53 0.49
C TYR A 260 14.33 -6.71 1.75
N ARG A 261 14.94 -5.54 1.82
CA ARG A 261 14.74 -4.59 2.92
C ARG A 261 14.07 -3.34 2.39
N PHE A 262 13.05 -2.87 3.10
CA PHE A 262 12.35 -1.63 2.80
C PHE A 262 12.49 -0.69 3.99
N ALA A 263 12.81 0.57 3.72
CA ALA A 263 12.97 1.58 4.75
C ALA A 263 12.33 2.91 4.37
N VAL A 264 11.75 3.56 5.37
CA VAL A 264 11.30 4.95 5.27
C VAL A 264 12.02 5.77 6.34
N GLU A 265 12.58 6.89 5.92
CA GLU A 265 13.24 7.86 6.77
C GLU A 265 12.51 9.20 6.66
N ARG A 266 12.30 9.86 7.80
CA ARG A 266 11.82 11.24 7.88
C ARG A 266 12.85 12.06 8.64
N ASP A 267 13.26 13.17 8.04
CA ASP A 267 14.14 14.18 8.61
C ASP A 267 13.44 15.56 8.61
N ASP A 268 14.21 16.64 8.74
CA ASP A 268 13.68 18.01 8.69
C ASP A 268 13.31 18.48 7.28
N THR A 269 13.75 17.78 6.22
CA THR A 269 13.52 18.22 4.83
C THR A 269 12.39 17.45 4.18
N GLY A 270 12.22 16.17 4.48
CA GLY A 270 11.20 15.37 3.81
C GLY A 270 11.21 13.89 4.17
N TYR A 271 10.84 13.06 3.19
CA TYR A 271 10.82 11.61 3.31
C TYR A 271 11.79 10.99 2.31
N THR A 272 12.54 9.99 2.78
CA THR A 272 13.34 9.11 1.93
C THR A 272 12.74 7.71 1.92
N LEU A 273 12.46 7.19 0.73
CA LEU A 273 12.08 5.80 0.48
C LEU A 273 13.33 5.03 0.02
N GLU A 274 13.61 3.89 0.64
CA GLU A 274 14.76 3.04 0.30
C GLU A 274 14.33 1.57 0.19
N MET A 275 14.79 0.90 -0.86
CA MET A 275 14.55 -0.53 -1.10
C MET A 275 15.86 -1.21 -1.47
N SER A 276 16.18 -2.32 -0.82
CA SER A 276 17.42 -3.07 -1.00
C SER A 276 17.15 -4.54 -1.27
N GLY A 277 17.89 -5.18 -2.17
CA GLY A 277 17.78 -6.62 -2.42
C GLY A 277 18.20 -7.00 -3.85
N PRO A 278 18.04 -8.29 -4.21
CA PRO A 278 18.42 -8.79 -5.53
C PRO A 278 17.34 -8.51 -6.58
N PHE A 279 17.18 -7.25 -6.99
CA PHE A 279 16.18 -6.85 -7.96
C PHE A 279 16.47 -7.41 -9.36
N ARG A 280 15.40 -7.64 -10.14
CA ARG A 280 15.52 -8.00 -11.55
C ARG A 280 16.35 -6.94 -12.29
N PHE A 281 17.18 -7.39 -13.23
CA PHE A 281 18.11 -6.60 -14.06
C PHE A 281 19.34 -6.02 -13.39
N ILE A 282 19.32 -5.69 -12.10
CA ILE A 282 20.48 -5.05 -11.42
C ILE A 282 21.14 -5.95 -10.37
N GLY A 283 20.51 -7.05 -9.97
CA GLY A 283 21.04 -7.92 -8.91
C GLY A 283 20.96 -7.23 -7.56
N GLN A 284 21.90 -7.52 -6.67
CA GLN A 284 21.95 -6.90 -5.34
C GLN A 284 22.19 -5.39 -5.46
N ALA A 285 21.20 -4.58 -5.08
CA ALA A 285 21.31 -3.13 -5.14
C ALA A 285 20.51 -2.47 -4.00
N THR A 286 20.83 -1.20 -3.73
CA THR A 286 20.03 -0.30 -2.90
C THR A 286 19.54 0.84 -3.78
N LEU A 287 18.23 1.03 -3.85
CA LEU A 287 17.59 2.12 -4.57
C LEU A 287 16.98 3.07 -3.54
N ARG A 288 17.30 4.36 -3.64
CA ARG A 288 16.91 5.38 -2.67
C ARG A 288 16.37 6.60 -3.42
N VAL A 289 15.23 7.13 -2.97
CA VAL A 289 14.63 8.35 -3.52
C VAL A 289 14.14 9.24 -2.38
N HIS A 290 14.40 10.55 -2.50
CA HIS A 290 13.98 11.56 -1.52
C HIS A 290 12.96 12.51 -2.16
N HIS A 291 12.03 13.02 -1.37
CA HIS A 291 11.16 14.11 -1.75
C HIS A 291 11.01 15.03 -0.54
N ASP A 292 11.36 16.30 -0.72
CA ASP A 292 11.17 17.34 0.29
C ASP A 292 9.69 17.44 0.66
N PHE A 293 9.33 17.93 1.83
CA PHE A 293 7.91 18.11 2.19
C PHE A 293 7.11 18.88 1.14
N ILE A 294 7.78 19.83 0.46
CA ILE A 294 7.27 20.52 -0.72
C ILE A 294 8.40 20.60 -1.74
N GLU A 295 8.26 19.93 -2.89
CA GLU A 295 9.25 19.96 -3.97
C GLU A 295 8.61 20.55 -5.23
N ASN A 296 9.19 21.61 -5.80
CA ASN A 296 8.67 22.26 -7.02
C ASN A 296 7.16 22.59 -6.95
N GLY A 297 6.70 23.07 -5.79
CA GLY A 297 5.30 23.40 -5.53
C GLY A 297 4.37 22.21 -5.26
N ARG A 298 4.88 20.96 -5.26
CA ARG A 298 4.13 19.75 -4.94
C ARG A 298 4.36 19.36 -3.48
N PRO A 299 3.36 19.51 -2.59
CA PRO A 299 3.46 19.03 -1.22
C PRO A 299 3.23 17.51 -1.15
N ILE A 300 3.92 16.85 -0.22
CA ILE A 300 3.49 15.54 0.26
C ILE A 300 2.24 15.74 1.11
N TRP A 301 1.19 14.96 0.84
CA TRP A 301 -0.08 15.06 1.58
C TRP A 301 0.15 14.92 3.09
N HIS A 302 -0.41 15.86 3.86
CA HIS A 302 -0.36 15.85 5.32
C HIS A 302 1.04 15.64 5.91
N TYR A 303 2.08 16.20 5.30
CA TYR A 303 3.45 15.98 5.78
C TYR A 303 3.72 16.50 7.21
N ASN A 304 2.89 17.42 7.70
CA ASN A 304 3.02 18.05 9.02
C ASN A 304 2.57 17.11 10.14
N GLN A 305 3.51 16.75 11.02
CA GLN A 305 3.23 16.05 12.27
C GLN A 305 2.83 17.00 13.40
N THR A 306 3.15 18.29 13.28
CA THR A 306 2.78 19.31 14.27
C THR A 306 2.13 20.52 13.60
N PRO A 307 1.34 21.31 14.35
CA PRO A 307 0.70 22.51 13.81
C PRO A 307 1.66 23.53 13.19
N GLY A 308 2.91 23.59 13.67
CA GLY A 308 3.90 24.56 13.21
C GLY A 308 4.63 24.18 11.92
N GLU A 309 4.55 22.93 11.46
CA GLU A 309 5.24 22.48 10.24
C GLU A 309 4.51 22.90 8.94
N TYR A 310 3.28 23.41 9.05
CA TYR A 310 2.45 23.76 7.89
C TYR A 310 1.65 25.04 8.12
N ASP A 311 1.63 25.88 7.10
CA ASP A 311 1.07 27.24 7.17
C ASP A 311 -0.36 27.38 6.62
N GLY A 312 -0.96 26.30 6.10
CA GLY A 312 -2.31 26.33 5.51
C GLY A 312 -2.37 26.52 4.00
N ARG A 313 -1.24 26.70 3.29
CA ARG A 313 -1.25 27.12 1.87
C ARG A 313 -1.87 26.12 0.88
N PHE A 314 -2.11 24.87 1.28
CA PHE A 314 -2.69 23.83 0.45
C PHE A 314 -4.11 23.43 0.88
N ASP A 315 -4.68 24.14 1.87
CA ASP A 315 -6.03 23.91 2.33
C ASP A 315 -7.01 24.14 1.18
N ARG A 316 -8.06 23.32 1.17
CA ARG A 316 -9.04 23.32 0.09
C ARG A 316 -10.33 22.66 0.52
N LYS A 317 -11.34 22.90 -0.31
CA LYS A 317 -12.57 22.12 -0.28
C LYS A 317 -12.49 20.90 -1.20
N LEU A 318 -13.04 19.78 -0.75
CA LEU A 318 -13.31 18.61 -1.60
C LEU A 318 -14.82 18.45 -1.78
N VAL A 319 -15.23 18.17 -3.01
CA VAL A 319 -16.64 18.03 -3.39
C VAL A 319 -16.90 16.56 -3.73
N HIS A 320 -17.90 15.99 -3.08
CA HIS A 320 -18.33 14.60 -3.22
C HIS A 320 -19.71 14.61 -3.89
N LYS A 321 -19.91 13.86 -4.97
CA LYS A 321 -21.16 13.84 -5.74
C LYS A 321 -21.73 12.43 -5.78
N GLY A 322 -22.66 12.13 -4.87
CA GLY A 322 -23.30 10.81 -4.79
C GLY A 322 -24.71 10.79 -5.38
N PRO A 323 -25.33 9.60 -5.46
CA PRO A 323 -26.74 9.45 -5.86
C PRO A 323 -27.71 10.28 -5.00
N ASN A 324 -27.35 10.57 -3.75
CA ASN A 324 -28.17 11.31 -2.79
C ASN A 324 -27.84 12.81 -2.72
N GLY A 325 -27.02 13.33 -3.66
CA GLY A 325 -26.69 14.75 -3.76
C GLY A 325 -25.20 15.06 -3.62
N THR A 326 -24.90 16.33 -3.34
CA THR A 326 -23.53 16.84 -3.23
C THR A 326 -23.18 17.12 -1.77
N TRP A 327 -22.03 16.61 -1.32
CA TRP A 327 -21.44 16.90 -0.02
C TRP A 327 -20.11 17.63 -0.21
N VAL A 328 -19.79 18.57 0.69
CA VAL A 328 -18.55 19.35 0.61
C VAL A 328 -17.79 19.25 1.92
N THR A 329 -16.51 18.87 1.84
CA THR A 329 -15.56 18.99 2.96
C THR A 329 -14.80 20.31 2.79
N PRO A 330 -15.05 21.36 3.60
CA PRO A 330 -14.57 22.71 3.30
C PRO A 330 -13.07 22.94 3.59
N HIS A 331 -12.53 22.22 4.57
CA HIS A 331 -11.15 22.36 5.04
C HIS A 331 -10.50 20.99 5.15
N THR A 332 -9.92 20.51 4.06
CA THR A 332 -9.32 19.17 4.04
C THR A 332 -7.92 19.15 4.62
N TRP A 333 -7.23 20.30 4.63
CA TRP A 333 -5.91 20.43 5.23
C TRP A 333 -5.73 21.85 5.83
N PRO A 334 -6.44 22.18 6.92
CA PRO A 334 -6.43 23.51 7.49
C PRO A 334 -5.10 23.87 8.15
N LYS A 335 -4.79 25.17 8.22
CA LYS A 335 -3.69 25.69 9.05
C LYS A 335 -3.88 25.25 10.52
N GLY A 336 -2.80 24.92 11.20
CA GLY A 336 -2.84 24.50 12.60
C GLY A 336 -3.25 23.03 12.82
N SER A 337 -3.48 22.29 11.74
CA SER A 337 -3.67 20.83 11.77
C SER A 337 -2.37 20.09 12.10
N ALA A 338 -2.49 18.82 12.50
CA ALA A 338 -1.36 17.94 12.76
C ALA A 338 -1.74 16.50 12.42
N TYR A 339 -0.85 15.81 11.71
CA TYR A 339 -1.08 14.46 11.22
C TYR A 339 0.09 13.56 11.60
N PRO A 340 -0.04 12.71 12.64
CA PRO A 340 1.04 11.83 13.07
C PRO A 340 1.43 10.84 11.96
N ASP A 341 2.68 10.38 12.01
CA ASP A 341 3.12 9.29 11.14
C ASP A 341 2.92 7.95 11.82
N SER A 342 2.25 7.03 11.13
CA SER A 342 2.22 5.62 11.48
C SER A 342 2.44 4.80 10.22
N PHE A 343 3.36 3.82 10.28
CA PHE A 343 3.55 2.94 9.15
C PHE A 343 2.51 1.81 9.12
N VAL A 344 2.30 1.24 7.93
CA VAL A 344 1.65 -0.04 7.71
C VAL A 344 2.55 -0.96 6.89
N ILE A 345 2.58 -2.24 7.27
CA ILE A 345 3.18 -3.37 6.54
C ILE A 345 2.10 -4.45 6.45
N GLY A 346 1.68 -4.86 5.26
CA GLY A 346 0.59 -5.84 5.09
C GLY A 346 -0.48 -5.40 4.08
N ASP A 347 -1.70 -5.91 4.24
CA ASP A 347 -2.89 -5.42 3.54
C ASP A 347 -3.78 -4.60 4.50
N PRO A 348 -3.95 -3.30 4.24
CA PRO A 348 -4.90 -2.47 4.98
C PRO A 348 -6.30 -2.46 4.36
N HIS A 349 -6.57 -3.22 3.31
CA HIS A 349 -7.85 -3.30 2.64
C HIS A 349 -8.69 -4.45 3.19
N LEU A 350 -10.01 -4.26 3.28
CA LEU A 350 -10.98 -5.28 3.71
C LEU A 350 -11.77 -5.89 2.54
N ASN A 351 -11.31 -5.63 1.31
CA ASN A 351 -12.08 -5.88 0.09
C ASN A 351 -11.20 -5.98 -1.16
N TYR A 352 -9.91 -6.28 -1.02
CA TYR A 352 -8.99 -6.28 -2.15
C TYR A 352 -8.07 -7.50 -2.14
N TYR A 353 -7.09 -7.62 -1.25
CA TYR A 353 -5.97 -8.54 -1.48
C TYR A 353 -6.13 -9.91 -0.83
N GLU A 354 -5.54 -10.93 -1.46
CA GLU A 354 -5.47 -12.29 -0.94
C GLU A 354 -4.03 -12.78 -1.11
N GLY A 355 -3.48 -13.38 -0.07
CA GLY A 355 -2.14 -13.93 -0.17
C GLY A 355 -1.45 -14.12 1.16
N GLU A 356 -0.14 -14.30 1.08
CA GLU A 356 0.71 -14.48 2.24
C GLU A 356 2.04 -13.74 2.09
N ALA A 357 2.61 -13.33 3.20
CA ALA A 357 3.94 -12.75 3.26
C ALA A 357 4.69 -13.27 4.48
N VAL A 358 6.02 -13.32 4.38
CA VAL A 358 6.89 -13.61 5.51
C VAL A 358 7.75 -12.38 5.77
N ILE A 359 7.56 -11.78 6.94
CA ILE A 359 8.15 -10.53 7.39
C ILE A 359 9.08 -10.81 8.55
N ASP A 360 10.22 -10.16 8.55
CA ASP A 360 11.27 -10.31 9.55
C ASP A 360 11.83 -8.93 9.90
N ASP A 361 12.47 -8.85 11.07
CA ASP A 361 13.35 -7.76 11.47
C ASP A 361 12.81 -6.34 11.23
N ILE A 362 11.71 -6.00 11.90
CA ILE A 362 11.19 -4.63 11.90
C ILE A 362 11.96 -3.80 12.93
N ARG A 363 12.57 -2.69 12.51
CA ARG A 363 13.43 -1.85 13.37
C ARG A 363 13.04 -0.39 13.27
N LEU A 364 13.12 0.31 14.41
CA LEU A 364 12.98 1.75 14.51
C LEU A 364 14.29 2.36 14.99
N TYR A 365 14.83 3.28 14.20
CA TYR A 365 15.99 4.10 14.53
C TYR A 365 15.52 5.54 14.75
N VAL A 366 15.99 6.14 15.84
CA VAL A 366 15.70 7.54 16.18
C VAL A 366 17.03 8.24 16.40
N PRO A 367 17.27 9.42 15.79
CA PRO A 367 18.49 10.18 16.02
C PRO A 367 18.74 10.40 17.51
N ARG A 368 20.00 10.30 17.94
CA ARG A 368 20.37 10.70 19.30
C ARG A 368 20.09 12.20 19.43
N LYS A 369 19.35 12.59 20.46
CA LYS A 369 19.30 14.00 20.87
C LYS A 369 20.72 14.38 21.28
N ASN A 370 21.35 15.29 20.55
CA ASN A 370 22.54 15.96 21.06
C ASN A 370 22.10 16.68 22.34
N LYS A 371 22.72 16.32 23.46
CA LYS A 371 22.43 16.92 24.77
C LYS A 371 22.97 18.32 24.85
#